data_AF-A0A4Q1K182-F1
#
_entry.id   AF-A0A4Q1K182-F1
#
_cell.length_a   1.000
_cell.length_b   1.000
_cell.length_c   1.000
_cell.angle_alpha   90.00
_cell.angle_beta   90.00
_cell.angle_gamma   90.00
#
_symmetry.space_group_name_H-M   'P 1'
#
loop_
_entity.id
_entity.type
_entity.pdbx_description
1 polymer ?
#
loop_
_entity_poly.entity_id
_entity_poly.type
_entity_poly.pdbx_seq_one_letter_code
_entity_poly.pdbx_strand_id
1 'polypeptide(L)'
;MRNYFTTVLIVFGMSISLGQEKDAPEFAGENFSLEGALTMLKKASTIEEFEQLINDERNDINNLDLNNDGNIDYITVEDVIEKDSHVLVLTALVGENEKQDIATIVIEKTGNEEARLQIFGDEDLYAENTIAEPFETNEKMGAEKGPAMPEIITNRIVVNVWTWPSVRFVFAPGYQVWISPIRWAAYPRWWKPWRPIRHSLFIGRCHVHKVYFHRTPTRRVVVHKSYKTRRHTSTTVVKSKRGTTVIHKGRAGKVRAVHTRRR
;
A
#
# COMPACT_ATOMS: atom_id res chain seq x y z
N MET A 1 17.96 -18.17 -77.32
CA MET A 1 17.23 -17.30 -76.37
C MET A 1 16.84 -18.15 -75.17
N ARG A 2 17.46 -17.94 -74.00
CA ARG A 2 17.11 -18.65 -72.77
C ARG A 2 17.08 -17.63 -71.63
N ASN A 3 15.89 -17.45 -71.07
CA ASN A 3 15.52 -16.33 -70.20
C ASN A 3 16.08 -16.56 -68.78
N TYR A 4 16.68 -15.53 -68.19
CA TYR A 4 17.07 -15.52 -66.79
C TYR A 4 15.87 -15.06 -65.95
N PHE A 5 15.37 -15.91 -65.06
CA PHE A 5 14.38 -15.56 -64.05
C PHE A 5 15.11 -15.00 -62.83
N THR A 6 15.00 -13.69 -62.60
CA THR A 6 15.51 -13.02 -61.39
C THR A 6 14.43 -13.08 -60.30
N THR A 7 14.65 -13.87 -59.25
CA THR A 7 13.77 -13.90 -58.09
C THR A 7 14.12 -12.75 -57.15
N VAL A 8 13.21 -11.78 -56.99
CA VAL A 8 13.35 -10.69 -56.02
C VAL A 8 12.85 -11.18 -54.65
N LEU A 9 13.77 -11.26 -53.68
CA LEU A 9 13.45 -11.61 -52.30
C LEU A 9 12.97 -10.33 -51.57
N ILE A 10 11.68 -10.25 -51.29
CA ILE A 10 11.09 -9.15 -50.49
C ILE A 10 11.31 -9.48 -49.01
N VAL A 11 12.23 -8.78 -48.36
CA VAL A 11 12.43 -8.86 -46.91
C VAL A 11 11.35 -8.02 -46.23
N PHE A 12 10.39 -8.69 -45.59
CA PHE A 12 9.38 -8.06 -44.75
C PHE A 12 10.04 -7.63 -43.44
N GLY A 13 10.21 -6.32 -43.23
CA GLY A 13 10.72 -5.77 -41.97
C GLY A 13 9.68 -5.91 -40.86
N MET A 14 9.87 -6.87 -39.95
CA MET A 14 9.17 -6.89 -38.67
C MET A 14 9.71 -5.77 -37.78
N SER A 15 8.96 -4.68 -37.67
CA SER A 15 9.19 -3.67 -36.64
C SER A 15 8.83 -4.27 -35.27
N ILE A 16 9.83 -4.63 -34.48
CA ILE A 16 9.61 -4.99 -33.07
C ILE A 16 9.34 -3.68 -32.32
N SER A 17 8.08 -3.39 -32.06
CA SER A 17 7.68 -2.33 -31.13
C SER A 17 8.02 -2.76 -29.71
N LEU A 18 9.23 -2.43 -29.24
CA LEU A 18 9.54 -2.47 -27.81
C LEU A 18 8.72 -1.37 -27.12
N GLY A 19 7.63 -1.74 -26.46
CA GLY A 19 6.93 -0.83 -25.56
C GLY A 19 7.88 -0.45 -24.42
N GLN A 20 8.09 0.85 -24.21
CA GLN A 20 8.75 1.33 -23.00
C GLN A 20 7.80 1.06 -21.82
N GLU A 21 8.10 0.02 -21.05
CA GLU A 21 7.49 -0.18 -19.74
C GLU A 21 7.99 0.95 -18.82
N LYS A 22 7.05 1.73 -18.29
CA LYS A 22 7.39 2.78 -17.33
C LYS A 22 7.67 2.12 -15.98
N ASP A 23 8.95 1.97 -15.67
CA ASP A 23 9.43 1.36 -14.42
C ASP A 23 9.10 2.18 -13.15
N ALA A 24 8.62 3.43 -13.27
CA ALA A 24 8.27 4.28 -12.13
C ALA A 24 6.74 4.39 -11.97
N PRO A 25 6.21 4.25 -10.73
CA PRO A 25 4.78 4.40 -10.51
C PRO A 25 4.35 5.84 -10.72
N GLU A 26 3.09 6.02 -11.12
CA GLU A 26 2.46 7.35 -11.20
C GLU A 26 2.29 7.96 -9.80
N PHE A 27 2.00 7.12 -8.82
CA PHE A 27 1.72 7.49 -7.44
C PHE A 27 2.80 6.92 -6.52
N ALA A 28 3.48 7.77 -5.74
CA ALA A 28 4.62 7.34 -4.92
C ALA A 28 4.21 6.32 -3.85
N GLY A 29 2.95 6.36 -3.41
CA GLY A 29 2.34 5.41 -2.48
C GLY A 29 2.34 3.98 -3.00
N GLU A 30 2.37 3.73 -4.32
CA GLU A 30 2.44 2.37 -4.87
C GLU A 30 3.75 1.63 -4.54
N ASN A 31 4.72 2.31 -3.90
CA ASN A 31 5.87 1.68 -3.26
C ASN A 31 5.63 1.24 -1.81
N PHE A 32 4.38 1.22 -1.34
CA PHE A 32 3.97 0.59 -0.09
C PHE A 32 2.76 -0.31 -0.34
N SER A 33 2.78 -1.54 0.17
CA SER A 33 1.69 -2.48 -0.05
C SER A 33 0.61 -2.34 1.02
N LEU A 34 -0.55 -1.79 0.65
CA LEU A 34 -1.72 -1.72 1.53
C LEU A 34 -2.21 -3.13 1.94
N GLU A 35 -2.23 -4.07 1.00
CA GLU A 35 -2.58 -5.47 1.24
C GLU A 35 -1.53 -6.18 2.13
N GLY A 36 -0.24 -5.87 1.93
CA GLY A 36 0.85 -6.35 2.77
C GLY A 36 0.77 -5.84 4.20
N ALA A 37 0.42 -4.56 4.39
CA ALA A 37 0.17 -3.99 5.71
C ALA A 37 -0.97 -4.73 6.43
N LEU A 38 -2.11 -4.98 5.76
CA LEU A 38 -3.19 -5.77 6.36
C LEU A 38 -2.77 -7.22 6.65
N THR A 39 -1.92 -7.80 5.81
CA THR A 39 -1.36 -9.13 6.05
C THR A 39 -0.52 -9.17 7.31
N MET A 40 0.30 -8.15 7.59
CA MET A 40 1.07 -8.07 8.83
C MET A 40 0.19 -7.75 10.02
N LEU A 41 -0.79 -6.86 9.87
CA LEU A 41 -1.73 -6.58 10.95
C LEU A 41 -2.46 -7.85 11.38
N LYS A 42 -2.89 -8.68 10.44
CA LYS A 42 -3.51 -9.99 10.73
C LYS A 42 -2.59 -10.95 11.50
N LYS A 43 -1.27 -10.88 11.27
CA LYS A 43 -0.26 -11.75 11.90
C LYS A 43 0.19 -11.24 13.27
N ALA A 44 0.28 -9.92 13.43
CA ALA A 44 0.81 -9.28 14.62
C ALA A 44 -0.06 -9.51 15.86
N SER A 45 0.58 -9.72 17.00
CA SER A 45 -0.04 -9.83 18.32
C SER A 45 -0.32 -8.47 18.94
N THR A 46 0.47 -7.46 18.59
CA THR A 46 0.36 -6.08 19.11
C THR A 46 0.55 -5.06 17.99
N ILE A 47 0.19 -3.79 18.24
CA ILE A 47 0.44 -2.71 17.27
C ILE A 47 1.94 -2.39 17.14
N GLU A 48 2.71 -2.58 18.22
CA GLU A 48 4.18 -2.50 18.18
C GLU A 48 4.76 -3.56 17.23
N GLU A 49 4.35 -4.82 17.37
CA GLU A 49 4.81 -5.91 16.50
C GLU A 49 4.39 -5.65 15.05
N PHE A 50 3.18 -5.12 14.83
CA PHE A 50 2.73 -4.69 13.51
C PHE A 50 3.67 -3.64 12.89
N GLU A 51 4.08 -2.61 13.64
CA GLU A 51 5.05 -1.62 13.19
C GLU A 51 6.41 -2.26 12.84
N GLN A 52 6.88 -3.22 13.64
CA GLN A 52 8.11 -3.94 13.35
C GLN A 52 8.00 -4.72 12.03
N LEU A 53 6.89 -5.43 11.83
CA LEU A 53 6.66 -6.29 10.66
C LEU A 53 6.58 -5.50 9.35
N ILE A 54 5.93 -4.32 9.33
CA ILE A 54 5.86 -3.51 8.10
C ILE A 54 7.22 -2.85 7.73
N ASN A 55 8.12 -2.73 8.71
CA ASN A 55 9.48 -2.21 8.52
C ASN A 55 10.55 -3.32 8.42
N ASP A 56 10.16 -4.58 8.27
CA ASP A 56 11.07 -5.68 8.04
C ASP A 56 11.22 -5.95 6.53
N GLU A 57 12.45 -5.82 6.02
CA GLU A 57 12.81 -6.05 4.62
C GLU A 57 12.30 -7.40 4.10
N ARG A 58 12.23 -8.42 4.97
CA ARG A 58 11.84 -9.78 4.62
C ARG A 58 10.36 -9.93 4.26
N ASN A 59 9.54 -8.96 4.61
CA ASN A 59 8.09 -9.03 4.39
C ASN A 59 7.65 -8.40 3.06
N ASP A 60 8.54 -7.70 2.35
CA ASP A 60 8.28 -7.05 1.07
C ASP A 60 7.02 -6.14 1.10
N ILE A 61 6.97 -5.22 2.08
CA ILE A 61 5.82 -4.30 2.27
C ILE A 61 6.20 -2.86 1.99
N ASN A 62 7.38 -2.45 2.44
CA ASN A 62 7.86 -1.08 2.36
C ASN A 62 9.00 -0.96 1.34
N ASN A 63 8.78 -0.15 0.31
CA ASN A 63 9.76 0.25 -0.69
C ASN A 63 9.77 1.79 -0.87
N LEU A 64 9.23 2.53 0.11
CA LEU A 64 9.12 3.99 0.06
C LEU A 64 10.47 4.65 0.31
N ASP A 65 10.84 5.57 -0.56
CA ASP A 65 11.96 6.50 -0.41
C ASP A 65 11.46 7.89 -0.85
N LEU A 66 10.62 8.48 -0.01
CA LEU A 66 9.92 9.74 -0.24
C LEU A 66 10.85 10.94 -0.09
N ASN A 67 11.96 10.82 0.64
CA ASN A 67 12.98 11.87 0.70
C ASN A 67 14.04 11.73 -0.42
N ASN A 68 14.03 10.60 -1.14
CA ASN A 68 14.91 10.25 -2.24
C ASN A 68 16.40 10.27 -1.83
N ASP A 69 16.69 9.78 -0.62
CA ASP A 69 18.05 9.64 -0.08
C ASP A 69 18.72 8.31 -0.46
N GLY A 70 17.98 7.43 -1.14
CA GLY A 70 18.43 6.13 -1.62
C GLY A 70 18.23 5.01 -0.61
N ASN A 71 17.61 5.29 0.54
CA ASN A 71 17.21 4.32 1.54
C ASN A 71 15.70 4.38 1.76
N ILE A 72 15.14 3.28 2.22
CA ILE A 72 13.72 3.28 2.59
C ILE A 72 13.45 4.14 3.83
N ASP A 73 12.32 4.85 3.81
CA ASP A 73 11.83 5.60 4.97
C ASP A 73 11.24 4.63 6.01
N TYR A 74 11.57 4.84 7.28
CA TYR A 74 10.92 4.12 8.38
C TYR A 74 9.48 4.60 8.57
N ILE A 75 8.57 3.66 8.76
CA ILE A 75 7.14 3.92 8.94
C ILE A 75 6.78 3.77 10.42
N THR A 76 6.32 4.85 11.05
CA THR A 76 5.78 4.81 12.42
C THR A 76 4.28 4.53 12.40
N VAL A 77 3.78 3.89 13.46
CA VAL A 77 2.34 3.70 13.69
C VAL A 77 1.90 4.51 14.90
N GLU A 78 0.80 5.24 14.77
CA GLU A 78 0.08 5.89 15.86
C GLU A 78 -1.38 5.44 15.85
N ASP A 79 -1.92 5.05 16.99
CA ASP A 79 -3.35 4.76 17.14
C ASP A 79 -4.11 5.99 17.63
N VAL A 80 -5.25 6.27 17.00
CA VAL A 80 -6.20 7.28 17.44
C VAL A 80 -7.53 6.60 17.72
N ILE A 81 -7.94 6.61 19.00
CA ILE A 81 -9.25 6.10 19.41
C ILE A 81 -10.31 7.15 19.11
N GLU A 82 -11.36 6.74 18.40
CA GLU A 82 -12.56 7.54 18.23
C GLU A 82 -13.81 6.68 18.38
N LYS A 83 -14.57 6.92 19.46
CA LYS A 83 -15.72 6.10 19.87
C LYS A 83 -15.32 4.62 19.98
N ASP A 84 -15.97 3.74 19.23
CA ASP A 84 -15.72 2.30 19.18
C ASP A 84 -14.83 1.90 17.99
N SER A 85 -14.03 2.84 17.49
CA SER A 85 -13.09 2.63 16.38
C SER A 85 -11.67 3.01 16.74
N HIS A 86 -10.72 2.25 16.19
CA HIS A 86 -9.30 2.54 16.23
C HIS A 86 -8.84 2.97 14.84
N VAL A 87 -8.03 4.02 14.80
CA VAL A 87 -7.51 4.60 13.57
C VAL A 87 -5.99 4.53 13.64
N LEU A 88 -5.40 3.50 13.05
CA LEU A 88 -3.95 3.35 12.97
C LEU A 88 -3.43 4.20 11.81
N VAL A 89 -2.68 5.25 12.13
CA VAL A 89 -2.04 6.14 11.18
C VAL A 89 -0.64 5.64 10.91
N LEU A 90 -0.33 5.39 9.64
CA LEU A 90 0.99 4.97 9.17
C LEU A 90 1.69 6.19 8.57
N THR A 91 2.84 6.56 9.13
CA THR A 91 3.54 7.80 8.78
C THR A 91 5.01 7.53 8.46
N ALA A 92 5.48 7.95 7.28
CA ALA A 92 6.91 7.96 6.95
C ALA A 92 7.62 9.11 7.66
N LEU A 93 8.75 8.78 8.30
CA LEU A 93 9.72 9.76 8.75
C LEU A 93 10.60 10.15 7.55
N VAL A 94 10.42 11.37 7.02
CA VAL A 94 11.12 11.83 5.80
C VAL A 94 12.19 12.90 6.09
N GLY A 95 12.22 13.43 7.32
CA GLY A 95 13.24 14.36 7.81
C GLY A 95 13.07 14.66 9.30
N GLU A 96 13.98 15.44 9.87
CA GLU A 96 13.99 15.78 11.30
C GLU A 96 12.68 16.43 11.79
N ASN A 97 12.13 17.34 10.97
CA ASN A 97 10.89 18.07 11.25
C ASN A 97 9.82 17.82 10.19
N GLU A 98 9.95 16.72 9.43
CA GLU A 98 9.10 16.46 8.28
C GLU A 98 8.63 15.00 8.27
N LYS A 99 7.32 14.84 8.18
CA LYS A 99 6.62 13.56 8.18
C LYS A 99 5.56 13.55 7.09
N GLN A 100 5.29 12.37 6.53
CA GLN A 100 4.25 12.19 5.53
C GLN A 100 3.38 11.01 5.92
N ASP A 101 2.07 11.24 6.08
CA ASP A 101 1.13 10.13 6.25
C ASP A 101 1.04 9.32 4.96
N ILE A 102 1.07 8.00 5.11
CA ILE A 102 1.09 7.03 4.01
C ILE A 102 -0.27 6.39 3.85
N ALA A 103 -0.84 5.94 4.95
CA ALA A 103 -2.10 5.23 4.96
C ALA A 103 -2.74 5.28 6.34
N THR A 104 -4.02 4.96 6.39
CA THR A 104 -4.77 4.87 7.63
C THR A 104 -5.56 3.57 7.65
N ILE A 105 -5.41 2.77 8.70
CA ILE A 105 -6.22 1.57 8.94
C ILE A 105 -7.30 1.94 9.94
N VAL A 106 -8.56 1.84 9.52
CA VAL A 106 -9.70 2.05 10.42
C VAL A 106 -10.27 0.70 10.80
N ILE A 107 -10.28 0.40 12.09
CA ILE A 107 -10.85 -0.81 12.68
C ILE A 107 -12.10 -0.40 13.45
N GLU A 108 -13.26 -0.84 12.99
CA GLU A 108 -14.56 -0.49 13.56
C GLU A 108 -15.16 -1.73 14.23
N LYS A 109 -15.48 -1.63 15.53
CA LYS A 109 -16.26 -2.66 16.22
C LYS A 109 -17.72 -2.53 15.82
N THR A 110 -18.29 -3.59 15.24
CA THR A 110 -19.67 -3.60 14.73
C THR A 110 -20.63 -4.42 15.61
N GLY A 111 -20.10 -5.19 16.56
CA GLY A 111 -20.86 -6.04 17.48
C GLY A 111 -19.99 -6.53 18.63
N ASN A 112 -20.50 -7.46 19.46
CA ASN A 112 -19.77 -7.95 20.63
C ASN A 112 -18.43 -8.63 20.27
N GLU A 113 -18.48 -9.51 19.26
CA GLU A 113 -17.34 -10.25 18.72
C GLU A 113 -17.23 -10.06 17.20
N GLU A 114 -17.57 -8.85 16.76
CA GLU A 114 -17.58 -8.48 15.37
C GLU A 114 -16.85 -7.17 15.17
N ALA A 115 -15.88 -7.21 14.26
CA ALA A 115 -15.19 -6.03 13.78
C ALA A 115 -14.97 -6.16 12.28
N ARG A 116 -14.83 -5.01 11.63
CA ARG A 116 -14.39 -4.89 10.24
C ARG A 116 -13.29 -3.84 10.16
N LEU A 117 -12.49 -3.90 9.10
CA LEU A 117 -11.50 -2.87 8.85
C LEU A 117 -11.32 -2.57 7.37
N GLN A 118 -10.80 -1.39 7.10
CA GLN A 118 -10.29 -1.00 5.80
C GLN A 118 -9.00 -0.20 5.98
N ILE A 119 -8.09 -0.32 5.03
CA ILE A 119 -6.92 0.57 4.91
C ILE A 119 -7.14 1.54 3.76
N PHE A 120 -6.86 2.81 4.02
CA PHE A 120 -6.98 3.91 3.07
C PHE A 120 -5.58 4.41 2.73
N GLY A 121 -5.20 4.38 1.46
CA GLY A 121 -4.00 5.05 0.98
C GLY A 121 -4.17 6.57 1.11
N ASP A 122 -3.15 7.24 1.61
CA ASP A 122 -3.14 8.69 1.74
C ASP A 122 -3.22 9.36 0.37
N GLU A 123 -4.14 10.31 0.22
CA GLU A 123 -4.44 10.89 -1.08
C GLU A 123 -3.27 11.70 -1.68
N ASP A 124 -2.26 12.13 -0.91
CA ASP A 124 -1.07 12.78 -1.48
C ASP A 124 -0.11 11.78 -2.13
N LEU A 125 -0.17 10.52 -1.71
CA LEU A 125 0.70 9.45 -2.20
C LEU A 125 0.00 8.49 -3.15
N TYR A 126 -1.31 8.29 -3.03
CA TYR A 126 -2.10 7.33 -3.79
C TYR A 126 -3.13 8.02 -4.69
N ALA A 127 -3.66 7.27 -5.66
CA ALA A 127 -4.87 7.68 -6.35
C ALA A 127 -6.02 7.85 -5.34
N GLU A 128 -6.92 8.79 -5.61
CA GLU A 128 -8.08 9.01 -4.75
C GLU A 128 -8.90 7.72 -4.60
N ASN A 129 -9.42 7.48 -3.40
CA ASN A 129 -10.18 6.26 -3.08
C ASN A 129 -9.39 4.95 -3.27
N THR A 130 -8.06 4.98 -3.11
CA THR A 130 -7.28 3.73 -3.00
C THR A 130 -7.54 3.11 -1.63
N ILE A 131 -8.40 2.08 -1.60
CA ILE A 131 -8.82 1.38 -0.37
C ILE A 131 -8.57 -0.11 -0.56
N ALA A 132 -8.08 -0.78 0.48
CA ALA A 132 -8.01 -2.23 0.54
C ALA A 132 -8.73 -2.78 1.78
N GLU A 133 -9.29 -3.98 1.64
CA GLU A 133 -10.03 -4.66 2.70
C GLU A 133 -9.87 -6.18 2.60
N PRO A 134 -9.97 -6.91 3.73
CA PRO A 134 -10.01 -8.36 3.73
C PRO A 134 -11.28 -8.86 3.03
N PHE A 135 -11.14 -9.95 2.30
CA PHE A 135 -12.27 -10.63 1.67
C PHE A 135 -12.18 -12.14 1.85
N GLU A 136 -13.34 -12.78 1.88
CA GLU A 136 -13.49 -14.21 1.71
C GLU A 136 -14.29 -14.50 0.45
N THR A 137 -14.08 -15.69 -0.10
CA THR A 137 -14.72 -16.13 -1.33
C THR A 137 -15.76 -17.17 -1.00
N ASN A 138 -17.00 -16.94 -1.43
CA ASN A 138 -18.09 -17.90 -1.33
C ASN A 138 -18.51 -18.34 -2.73
N GLU A 139 -18.31 -19.63 -3.00
CA GLU A 139 -18.72 -20.26 -4.26
C GLU A 139 -20.14 -20.81 -4.12
N LYS A 140 -21.04 -20.32 -4.98
CA LYS A 140 -22.39 -20.84 -5.09
C LYS A 140 -22.54 -21.51 -6.44
N MET A 141 -23.12 -22.70 -6.47
CA MET A 141 -23.57 -23.30 -7.72
C MET A 141 -24.81 -22.55 -8.21
N GLY A 142 -24.78 -22.11 -9.46
CA GLY A 142 -25.94 -21.57 -10.17
C GLY A 142 -27.04 -22.62 -10.21
N ALA A 143 -28.26 -22.21 -9.84
CA ALA A 143 -29.42 -23.09 -9.89
C ALA A 143 -29.92 -23.19 -11.33
N GLU A 144 -29.40 -24.14 -12.10
CA GLU A 144 -29.89 -24.42 -13.44
C GLU A 144 -30.78 -25.67 -13.47
N LYS A 145 -32.03 -25.50 -13.93
CA LYS A 145 -32.96 -26.60 -14.22
C LYS A 145 -32.72 -27.04 -15.67
N GLY A 146 -31.68 -27.83 -15.94
CA GLY A 146 -31.39 -28.33 -17.28
C GLY A 146 -30.10 -29.15 -17.38
N PRO A 147 -29.75 -29.69 -18.57
CA PRO A 147 -28.55 -30.50 -18.80
C PRO A 147 -27.26 -29.68 -18.98
N ALA A 148 -27.32 -28.36 -18.79
CA ALA A 148 -26.16 -27.47 -18.88
C ALA A 148 -25.25 -27.64 -17.66
N MET A 149 -23.95 -27.36 -17.86
CA MET A 149 -22.98 -27.41 -16.79
C MET A 149 -23.28 -26.30 -15.76
N PRO A 150 -23.34 -26.62 -14.45
CA PRO A 150 -23.65 -25.63 -13.44
C PRO A 150 -22.56 -24.56 -13.39
N GLU A 151 -22.97 -23.29 -13.50
CA GLU A 151 -22.09 -22.13 -13.35
C GLU A 151 -21.65 -21.97 -11.88
N ILE A 152 -20.36 -21.81 -11.63
CA ILE A 152 -19.83 -21.51 -10.29
C ILE A 152 -19.77 -19.99 -10.13
N ILE A 153 -20.61 -19.44 -9.25
CA ILE A 153 -20.65 -18.01 -8.96
C ILE A 153 -19.80 -17.74 -7.72
N THR A 154 -18.67 -17.08 -7.93
CA THR A 154 -17.72 -16.70 -6.90
C THR A 154 -18.03 -15.31 -6.36
N ASN A 155 -18.57 -15.22 -5.14
CA ASN A 155 -18.90 -13.94 -4.49
C ASN A 155 -17.86 -13.58 -3.43
N ARG A 156 -17.46 -12.31 -3.38
CA ARG A 156 -16.61 -11.78 -2.30
C ARG A 156 -17.47 -11.29 -1.14
N ILE A 157 -17.14 -11.70 0.07
CA ILE A 157 -17.83 -11.33 1.31
C ILE A 157 -16.84 -10.64 2.24
N VAL A 158 -17.33 -9.68 3.01
CA VAL A 158 -16.55 -8.98 4.04
C VAL A 158 -16.24 -9.93 5.18
N VAL A 159 -14.99 -9.92 5.66
CA VAL A 159 -14.50 -10.80 6.72
C VAL A 159 -14.69 -10.15 8.08
N ASN A 160 -15.18 -10.92 9.06
CA ASN A 160 -15.10 -10.52 10.46
C ASN A 160 -13.65 -10.64 10.94
N VAL A 161 -13.03 -9.51 11.26
CA VAL A 161 -11.61 -9.45 11.67
C VAL A 161 -11.41 -9.55 13.19
N TRP A 162 -12.49 -9.71 13.96
CA TRP A 162 -12.44 -9.75 15.42
C TRP A 162 -11.44 -10.76 15.99
N THR A 163 -11.25 -11.89 15.33
CA THR A 163 -10.35 -12.96 15.81
C THR A 163 -8.87 -12.69 15.55
N TRP A 164 -8.51 -11.62 14.83
CA TRP A 164 -7.11 -11.29 14.60
C TRP A 164 -6.44 -10.84 15.91
N PRO A 165 -5.22 -11.32 16.23
CA PRO A 165 -4.59 -11.02 17.50
C PRO A 165 -4.44 -9.52 17.77
N SER A 166 -3.98 -8.75 16.79
CA SER A 166 -3.88 -7.28 16.86
C SER A 166 -5.23 -6.57 17.05
N VAL A 167 -6.30 -7.05 16.43
CA VAL A 167 -7.65 -6.48 16.59
C VAL A 167 -8.16 -6.74 18.00
N ARG A 168 -8.02 -7.97 18.51
CA ARG A 168 -8.36 -8.28 19.91
C ARG A 168 -7.51 -7.46 20.88
N PHE A 169 -6.24 -7.23 20.55
CA PHE A 169 -5.32 -6.47 21.37
C PHE A 169 -5.76 -5.02 21.55
N VAL A 170 -6.17 -4.32 20.48
CA VAL A 170 -6.63 -2.92 20.61
C VAL A 170 -7.95 -2.78 21.36
N PHE A 171 -8.83 -3.79 21.29
CA PHE A 171 -10.08 -3.81 22.05
C PHE A 171 -9.99 -4.50 23.43
N ALA A 172 -8.79 -4.92 23.85
CA ALA A 172 -8.61 -5.60 25.12
C ALA A 172 -8.79 -4.62 26.30
N PRO A 173 -9.37 -5.08 27.43
CA PRO A 173 -9.40 -4.29 28.65
C PRO A 173 -7.96 -3.89 29.07
N GLY A 174 -7.73 -2.59 29.25
CA GLY A 174 -6.42 -2.07 29.64
C GLY A 174 -5.44 -1.84 28.49
N TYR A 175 -5.88 -1.98 27.23
CA TYR A 175 -5.10 -1.51 26.08
C TYR A 175 -4.71 -0.04 26.25
N GLN A 176 -3.44 0.25 26.00
CA GLN A 176 -2.91 1.61 25.96
C GLN A 176 -2.64 1.96 24.51
N VAL A 177 -3.12 3.13 24.11
CA VAL A 177 -2.95 3.69 22.77
C VAL A 177 -1.48 3.61 22.35
N TRP A 178 -1.20 2.89 21.27
CA TRP A 178 0.14 2.80 20.73
C TRP A 178 0.53 4.11 20.06
N ILE A 179 1.65 4.69 20.50
CA ILE A 179 2.30 5.83 19.84
C ILE A 179 3.75 5.43 19.63
N SER A 180 4.17 5.29 18.37
CA SER A 180 5.55 4.93 18.07
C SER A 180 6.55 5.83 18.80
N PRO A 181 7.51 5.27 19.56
CA PRO A 181 8.57 6.05 20.19
C PRO A 181 9.65 6.48 19.20
N ILE A 182 9.60 5.98 17.95
CA ILE A 182 10.66 6.15 16.97
C ILE A 182 10.65 7.57 16.43
N ARG A 183 11.84 8.13 16.24
CA ARG A 183 12.07 9.49 15.73
C ARG A 183 13.09 9.44 14.61
N TRP A 184 13.11 10.49 13.80
CA TRP A 184 14.11 10.64 12.74
C TRP A 184 15.52 10.46 13.29
N ALA A 185 16.35 9.68 12.59
CA ALA A 185 17.72 9.32 12.99
C ALA A 185 17.88 8.56 14.33
N ALA A 186 16.79 8.23 15.02
CA ALA A 186 16.78 7.45 16.26
C ALA A 186 15.95 6.17 16.07
N TYR A 187 16.51 5.25 15.29
CA TYR A 187 15.84 4.01 14.89
C TYR A 187 16.10 2.85 15.86
N PRO A 188 15.22 1.84 15.90
CA PRO A 188 15.44 0.64 16.68
C PRO A 188 16.70 -0.12 16.26
N ARG A 189 17.36 -0.80 17.21
CA ARG A 189 18.58 -1.59 16.95
C ARG A 189 18.39 -2.73 15.96
N TRP A 190 17.19 -3.28 15.87
CA TRP A 190 16.85 -4.37 14.95
C TRP A 190 16.61 -3.87 13.51
N TRP A 191 16.37 -2.57 13.33
CA TRP A 191 16.11 -1.98 12.03
C TRP A 191 17.39 -1.42 11.43
N LYS A 192 17.53 -1.58 10.12
CA LYS A 192 18.52 -0.89 9.32
C LYS A 192 17.87 -0.47 7.99
N PRO A 193 18.22 0.68 7.44
CA PRO A 193 17.74 1.05 6.11
C PRO A 193 18.26 0.07 5.06
N TRP A 194 17.42 -0.23 4.06
CA TRP A 194 17.82 -0.93 2.83
C TRP A 194 17.53 -0.05 1.62
N ARG A 195 18.09 -0.43 0.47
CA ARG A 195 17.87 0.29 -0.78
C ARG A 195 16.53 -0.10 -1.39
N PRO A 196 15.73 0.88 -1.87
CA PRO A 196 14.55 0.58 -2.64
C PRO A 196 14.90 -0.27 -3.87
N ILE A 197 14.06 -1.27 -4.13
CA ILE A 197 14.14 -2.08 -5.34
C ILE A 197 13.29 -1.46 -6.45
N ARG A 198 13.49 -1.94 -7.68
CA ARG A 198 12.67 -1.53 -8.82
C ARG A 198 11.19 -1.79 -8.53
N HIS A 199 10.35 -0.82 -8.85
CA HIS A 199 8.92 -0.88 -8.56
C HIS A 199 8.24 -2.12 -9.16
N SER A 200 8.57 -2.49 -10.40
CA SER A 200 8.05 -3.70 -11.04
C SER A 200 8.37 -4.99 -10.26
N LEU A 201 9.59 -5.10 -9.72
CA LEU A 201 9.98 -6.22 -8.86
C LEU A 201 9.25 -6.18 -7.51
N PHE A 202 9.13 -5.00 -6.91
CA PHE A 202 8.39 -4.80 -5.67
C PHE A 202 6.94 -5.28 -5.80
N ILE A 203 6.23 -4.84 -6.84
CA ILE A 203 4.84 -5.28 -7.09
C ILE A 203 4.74 -6.79 -7.30
N GLY A 204 5.73 -7.39 -7.99
CA GLY A 204 5.83 -8.84 -8.15
C GLY A 204 5.91 -9.56 -6.80
N ARG A 205 6.73 -9.06 -5.87
CA ARG A 205 6.85 -9.64 -4.52
C ARG A 205 5.60 -9.43 -3.66
N CYS A 206 4.95 -8.27 -3.79
CA CYS A 206 3.71 -7.97 -3.07
C CYS A 206 2.51 -8.83 -3.48
N HIS A 207 2.61 -9.61 -4.57
CA HIS A 207 1.51 -10.44 -5.06
C HIS A 207 1.04 -11.46 -4.01
N VAL A 208 1.94 -11.98 -3.18
CA VAL A 208 1.62 -12.94 -2.12
C VAL A 208 0.63 -12.39 -1.09
N HIS A 209 0.58 -11.07 -0.92
CA HIS A 209 -0.31 -10.41 0.05
C HIS A 209 -1.72 -10.19 -0.50
N LYS A 210 -1.98 -10.47 -1.77
CA LYS A 210 -3.29 -10.25 -2.42
C LYS A 210 -4.25 -11.45 -2.28
N VAL A 211 -3.82 -12.51 -1.59
CA VAL A 211 -4.61 -13.76 -1.46
C VAL A 211 -5.88 -13.54 -0.64
N TYR A 212 -5.79 -12.81 0.46
CA TYR A 212 -6.91 -12.57 1.39
C TYR A 212 -7.38 -11.11 1.43
N PHE A 213 -6.78 -10.26 0.60
CA PHE A 213 -6.99 -8.82 0.60
C PHE A 213 -7.15 -8.32 -0.83
N HIS A 214 -8.07 -7.39 -1.02
CA HIS A 214 -8.34 -6.82 -2.33
C HIS A 214 -8.55 -5.31 -2.24
N ARG A 215 -8.31 -4.63 -3.35
CA ARG A 215 -8.68 -3.22 -3.50
C ARG A 215 -10.17 -3.10 -3.81
N THR A 216 -10.80 -2.08 -3.24
CA THR A 216 -12.21 -1.77 -3.43
C THR A 216 -12.39 -0.25 -3.52
N PRO A 217 -13.33 0.27 -4.33
CA PRO A 217 -13.70 1.68 -4.27
C PRO A 217 -14.70 1.97 -3.14
N THR A 218 -15.29 0.92 -2.55
CA THR A 218 -16.39 1.05 -1.59
C THR A 218 -15.87 1.31 -0.19
N ARG A 219 -16.28 2.44 0.40
CA ARG A 219 -16.05 2.74 1.82
C ARG A 219 -17.10 2.01 2.66
N ARG A 220 -16.63 1.20 3.60
CA ARG A 220 -17.46 0.43 4.54
C ARG A 220 -17.32 0.90 5.97
N VAL A 221 -16.17 1.46 6.35
CA VAL A 221 -15.92 1.98 7.69
C VAL A 221 -16.06 3.50 7.74
N VAL A 222 -16.40 4.02 8.92
CA VAL A 222 -16.57 5.46 9.14
C VAL A 222 -15.23 6.08 9.53
N VAL A 223 -14.59 6.79 8.60
CA VAL A 223 -13.43 7.62 8.92
C VAL A 223 -13.93 8.92 9.54
N HIS A 224 -13.68 9.06 10.82
CA HIS A 224 -14.13 10.22 11.57
C HIS A 224 -13.20 11.45 11.41
N LYS A 225 -13.67 12.62 11.87
CA LYS A 225 -12.98 13.91 11.65
C LYS A 225 -11.73 14.10 12.50
N SER A 226 -11.57 13.38 13.61
CA SER A 226 -10.44 13.63 14.54
C SER A 226 -9.08 13.35 13.91
N TYR A 227 -8.97 12.33 13.06
CA TYR A 227 -7.75 12.06 12.30
C TYR A 227 -7.46 13.16 11.28
N LYS A 228 -8.49 13.65 10.56
CA LYS A 228 -8.30 14.66 9.49
C LYS A 228 -7.62 15.94 9.98
N THR A 229 -7.80 16.32 11.24
CA THR A 229 -7.16 17.51 11.80
C THR A 229 -5.72 17.26 12.28
N ARG A 230 -5.29 16.00 12.40
CA ARG A 230 -3.96 15.59 12.86
C ARG A 230 -3.05 15.07 11.73
N ARG A 231 -3.56 15.08 10.50
CA ARG A 231 -2.85 14.57 9.31
C ARG A 231 -1.52 15.29 9.10
N HIS A 232 -0.46 14.53 8.88
CA HIS A 232 0.86 15.03 8.50
C HIS A 232 1.02 15.09 6.99
N THR A 233 1.55 16.21 6.50
CA THR A 233 1.87 16.41 5.10
C THR A 233 3.23 17.07 4.96
N SER A 234 4.04 16.51 4.09
CA SER A 234 5.39 16.96 3.82
C SER A 234 5.40 17.90 2.61
N THR A 235 6.23 18.94 2.66
CA THR A 235 6.55 19.78 1.49
C THR A 235 7.41 19.07 0.45
N THR A 236 8.11 18.00 0.85
CA THR A 236 8.88 17.10 -0.02
C THR A 236 7.96 16.24 -0.88
N VAL A 237 6.70 16.03 -0.49
CA VAL A 237 5.73 15.25 -1.27
C VAL A 237 4.63 16.17 -1.78
N VAL A 238 4.49 16.26 -3.11
CA VAL A 238 3.48 17.12 -3.74
C VAL A 238 2.61 16.33 -4.68
N LYS A 239 1.31 16.28 -4.39
CA LYS A 239 0.32 15.68 -5.28
C LYS A 239 0.04 16.59 -6.49
N SER A 240 -0.06 15.98 -7.67
CA SER A 240 -0.50 16.64 -8.90
C SER A 240 -1.59 15.82 -9.61
N LYS A 241 -2.25 16.42 -10.61
CA LYS A 241 -3.22 15.70 -11.46
C LYS A 241 -2.63 14.52 -12.25
N ARG A 242 -1.30 14.45 -12.35
CA ARG A 242 -0.55 13.43 -13.12
C ARG A 242 0.17 12.43 -12.20
N GLY A 243 -0.17 12.41 -10.92
CA GLY A 243 0.54 11.60 -9.92
C GLY A 243 1.29 12.43 -8.87
N THR A 244 2.13 11.74 -8.10
CA THR A 244 2.89 12.35 -6.99
C THR A 244 4.28 12.80 -7.46
N THR A 245 4.68 14.01 -7.07
CA THR A 245 6.01 14.58 -7.31
C THR A 245 6.77 14.68 -6.00
N VAL A 246 7.95 14.08 -5.94
CA VAL A 246 8.86 14.21 -4.80
C VAL A 246 9.84 15.35 -5.07
N ILE A 247 9.90 16.30 -4.15
CA ILE A 247 10.72 17.51 -4.22
C ILE A 247 11.98 17.31 -3.38
N HIS A 248 13.14 17.36 -4.03
CA HIS A 248 14.41 17.21 -3.34
C HIS A 248 14.85 18.52 -2.68
N LYS A 249 15.13 18.47 -1.37
CA LYS A 249 15.87 19.52 -0.64
C LYS A 249 17.34 19.13 -0.56
N GLY A 250 18.18 19.78 -1.36
CA GLY A 250 19.63 19.58 -1.23
C GLY A 250 20.17 20.13 0.09
N ARG A 251 21.35 19.66 0.51
CA ARG A 251 22.10 20.11 1.72
C ARG A 251 22.27 21.63 1.86
N ALA A 252 22.11 22.39 0.77
CA ALA A 252 22.22 23.84 0.70
C ALA A 252 20.85 24.58 0.62
N GLY A 253 19.74 23.92 0.96
CA GLY A 253 18.40 24.51 0.95
C GLY A 253 17.81 24.77 -0.45
N LYS A 254 18.53 24.42 -1.53
CA LYS A 254 18.00 24.53 -2.91
C LYS A 254 16.98 23.42 -3.17
N VAL A 255 15.74 23.85 -3.35
CA VAL A 255 14.60 23.01 -3.71
C VAL A 255 14.69 22.70 -5.21
N ARG A 256 14.79 21.43 -5.58
CA ARG A 256 14.63 20.97 -6.96
C ARG A 256 13.43 20.04 -7.02
N ALA A 257 12.39 20.43 -7.74
CA ALA A 257 11.32 19.51 -8.09
C ALA A 257 11.92 18.40 -8.96
N VAL A 258 12.13 17.22 -8.38
CA VAL A 258 12.45 16.03 -9.17
C VAL A 258 11.13 15.62 -9.79
N HIS A 259 10.89 16.14 -11.00
CA HIS A 259 9.90 15.48 -11.84
C HIS A 259 10.44 14.08 -12.03
N THR A 260 9.67 13.07 -11.60
CA THR A 260 9.88 11.68 -12.00
C THR A 260 9.80 11.66 -13.53
N ARG A 261 10.93 11.90 -14.18
CA ARG A 261 11.00 12.28 -15.59
C ARG A 261 10.83 11.01 -16.41
N ARG A 262 9.79 10.99 -17.24
CA ARG A 262 9.65 10.02 -18.35
C ARG A 262 10.93 10.00 -19.19
N ARG A 263 11.43 8.80 -19.47
CA ARG A 263 12.13 8.48 -20.71
C ARG A 263 11.25 7.56 -21.53
#